data_AF-A0A482XR30-F1
#
_entry.id   AF-A0A482XR30-F1
#
_cell.length_a   1.000
_cell.length_b   1.000
_cell.length_c   1.000
_cell.angle_alpha   90.00
_cell.angle_beta   90.00
_cell.angle_gamma   90.00
#
_symmetry.space_group_name_H-M   'P 1'
#
loop_
_entity.id
_entity.type
_entity.pdbx_description
1 polymer ?
#
loop_
_entity_poly.entity_id
_entity_poly.type
_entity_poly.pdbx_seq_one_letter_code
_entity_poly.pdbx_strand_id
1 'polypeptide(L)' 'MMQFQEFDTEKSFDTVQILVGGRTEDKSVNLATLSGKLDLGNKSFVSASNFMIIKFSTDASVEKKGFR' A
#
# COMPACT_ATOMS: atom_id res chain seq x y z
N MET A 1 6.59 -2.29 -11.86
CA MET A 1 6.75 -1.11 -10.97
C MET A 1 5.38 -0.50 -10.76
N MET A 2 5.09 -0.01 -9.56
CA MET A 2 3.83 0.63 -9.20
C MET A 2 4.11 1.93 -8.43
N GLN A 3 3.26 2.92 -8.62
CA GLN A 3 3.35 4.25 -7.99
C GLN A 3 1.94 4.66 -7.55
N PHE A 4 1.85 5.43 -6.48
CA PHE A 4 0.61 6.11 -6.11
C PHE A 4 0.70 7.57 -6.56
N GLN A 5 -0.28 8.03 -7.31
CA GLN A 5 -0.42 9.43 -7.68
C GLN A 5 -0.99 10.24 -6.51
N GLU A 6 -1.93 9.65 -5.78
CA GLU A 6 -2.59 10.25 -4.62
C GLU A 6 -2.70 9.20 -3.51
N PHE A 7 -2.48 9.63 -2.26
CA PHE A 7 -2.60 8.77 -1.09
C PHE A 7 -3.08 9.56 0.13
N ASP A 8 -4.32 9.31 0.53
CA ASP A 8 -4.97 9.93 1.68
C ASP A 8 -5.89 8.92 2.38
N THR A 9 -5.38 8.30 3.44
CA THR A 9 -6.12 7.37 4.31
C THR A 9 -6.16 7.90 5.75
N GLU A 10 -6.96 7.29 6.63
CA GLU A 10 -6.85 7.60 8.04
C GLU A 10 -5.48 7.19 8.62
N LYS A 11 -4.82 8.10 9.32
CA LYS A 11 -3.50 7.83 9.89
C LYS A 11 -3.60 6.80 11.02
N SER A 12 -2.79 5.75 10.96
CA SER A 12 -2.72 4.65 11.94
C SER A 12 -3.90 3.67 11.98
N PHE A 13 -5.09 4.04 11.51
CA PHE A 13 -6.27 3.17 11.47
C PHE A 13 -6.43 2.48 10.12
N ASP A 14 -6.34 3.25 9.04
CA ASP A 14 -6.33 2.72 7.68
C ASP A 14 -4.90 2.49 7.20
N THR A 15 -4.59 1.25 6.83
CA THR A 15 -3.24 0.88 6.36
C THR A 15 -3.28 0.22 5.00
N VAL A 16 -2.32 0.60 4.14
CA VAL A 16 -2.03 -0.05 2.86
C VAL A 16 -0.68 -0.72 2.98
N GLN A 17 -0.67 -2.06 2.93
CA GLN A 17 0.54 -2.86 2.90
C GLN A 17 0.86 -3.29 1.47
N ILE A 18 2.12 -3.12 1.10
CA ILE A 18 2.67 -3.53 -0.20
C ILE A 18 3.56 -4.73 0.05
N LEU A 19 3.17 -5.87 -0.52
CA LEU A 19 3.86 -7.14 -0.39
C LEU A 19 4.42 -7.54 -1.77
N VAL A 20 5.66 -8.01 -1.82
CA VAL A 20 6.37 -8.32 -3.08
C VAL A 20 7.07 -9.68 -3.05
N GLY A 21 7.53 -10.14 -4.21
CA GLY A 21 8.30 -11.39 -4.37
C GLY A 21 7.42 -12.62 -4.55
N GLY A 22 6.55 -12.92 -3.59
CA GLY A 22 5.68 -14.10 -3.58
C GLY A 22 4.32 -13.90 -4.24
N ARG A 23 3.73 -15.00 -4.75
CA ARG A 23 2.37 -15.03 -5.33
C ARG A 23 1.26 -15.00 -4.27
N THR A 24 1.57 -15.37 -3.03
CA THR A 24 0.64 -15.45 -1.90
C THR A 24 1.18 -14.62 -0.72
N GLU A 25 0.31 -14.17 0.19
CA GLU A 25 0.73 -13.34 1.34
C GLU A 25 1.83 -14.02 2.17
N ASP A 26 1.71 -15.33 2.42
CA ASP A 26 2.66 -16.12 3.21
C ASP A 26 4.05 -16.26 2.57
N LYS A 27 4.14 -16.16 1.23
CA LYS A 27 5.40 -16.24 0.48
C LYS A 27 5.94 -14.88 0.07
N SER A 28 5.26 -13.81 0.47
CA SER A 28 5.59 -12.44 0.10
C SER A 28 6.32 -11.73 1.24
N VAL A 29 7.11 -10.72 0.88
CA VAL A 29 7.84 -9.89 1.84
C VAL A 29 7.19 -8.51 1.87
N ASN A 30 7.01 -7.95 3.08
CA ASN A 30 6.52 -6.59 3.25
C ASN A 30 7.55 -5.59 2.75
N LEU A 31 7.21 -4.87 1.69
CA LEU A 31 8.02 -3.80 1.11
C LEU A 31 7.75 -2.48 1.82
N ALA A 32 6.48 -2.19 2.12
CA ALA A 32 6.08 -0.97 2.80
C ALA A 32 4.70 -1.13 3.47
N THR A 33 4.51 -0.37 4.54
CA THR A 33 3.20 -0.13 5.16
C THR A 33 2.96 1.37 5.20
N LEU A 34 1.85 1.82 4.61
CA LEU A 34 1.51 3.22 4.42
C LEU A 34 0.21 3.55 5.14
N SER A 35 0.11 4.75 5.71
CA SER A 35 -1.12 5.29 6.31
C SER A 35 -1.08 6.81 6.37
N GLY A 36 -2.26 7.43 6.47
CA GLY A 36 -2.38 8.89 6.51
C GLY A 36 -2.33 9.54 5.14
N LYS A 37 -2.05 10.85 5.12
CA LYS A 37 -1.82 11.62 3.90
C LYS A 37 -0.33 11.67 3.58
N LEU A 38 0.07 11.05 2.48
CA LEU A 38 1.47 10.93 2.07
C LEU A 38 1.66 11.47 0.65
N ASP A 39 2.76 12.21 0.44
CA ASP A 39 3.20 12.59 -0.90
C ASP A 39 4.09 11.48 -1.47
N LEU A 40 3.50 10.65 -2.33
CA LEU A 40 4.14 9.48 -2.94
C LEU A 40 4.37 9.64 -4.45
N GLY A 41 4.12 10.83 -5.03
CA GLY A 41 4.15 11.02 -6.48
C GLY A 41 5.49 10.68 -7.14
N ASN A 42 6.59 10.75 -6.39
CA ASN A 42 7.93 10.40 -6.86
C ASN A 42 8.42 9.03 -6.35
N LYS A 43 7.62 8.33 -5.53
CA LYS A 43 8.02 7.07 -4.90
C LYS A 43 7.50 5.89 -5.70
N SER A 44 8.43 5.04 -6.11
CA SER A 44 8.11 3.83 -6.85
C SER A 44 8.31 2.59 -6.00
N PHE A 45 7.36 1.66 -6.09
CA PHE A 45 7.43 0.35 -5.47
C PHE A 45 7.71 -0.68 -6.55
N VAL A 46 8.83 -1.40 -6.39
CA VAL A 46 9.32 -2.37 -7.39
C VAL A 46 9.39 -3.74 -6.73
N SER A 47 8.76 -4.73 -7.36
CA SER A 47 8.93 -6.14 -7.01
C SER A 47 10.06 -6.73 -7.85
N ALA A 48 10.86 -7.61 -7.25
CA ALA A 48 11.86 -8.41 -7.98
C ALA A 48 11.21 -9.54 -8.81
N SER A 49 9.90 -9.78 -8.63
CA SER A 49 9.10 -10.72 -9.41
C SER A 49 7.93 -10.02 -10.10
N ASN A 50 7.17 -10.77 -10.90
CA ASN A 50 5.93 -10.27 -11.51
C ASN A 50 4.74 -10.29 -10.55
N PHE A 51 4.96 -10.58 -9.26
CA PHE A 51 3.91 -10.61 -8.25
C PHE A 51 4.06 -9.44 -7.26
N MET A 52 2.91 -8.83 -6.96
CA MET A 52 2.73 -7.80 -5.95
C MET A 52 1.32 -7.97 -5.38
N ILE A 53 1.20 -7.90 -4.05
CA ILE A 53 -0.08 -7.94 -3.34
C ILE A 53 -0.25 -6.61 -2.61
N ILE A 54 -1.40 -5.96 -2.82
CA ILE A 54 -1.78 -4.74 -2.12
C ILE A 54 -2.88 -5.12 -1.13
N LYS A 55 -2.59 -4.98 0.17
CA LYS A 55 -3.53 -5.28 1.24
C LYS A 55 -3.97 -3.99 1.89
N PHE A 56 -5.25 -3.66 1.73
CA PHE A 56 -5.87 -2.51 2.38
C PHE A 56 -6.70 -2.98 3.58
N SER A 57 -6.45 -2.39 4.75
CA SER A 57 -7.18 -2.65 5.98
C SER A 57 -7.72 -1.33 6.51
N THR A 58 -9.02 -1.28 6.80
CA THR A 58 -9.73 -0.11 7.32
C THR A 58 -10.63 -0.53 8.49
N ASP A 59 -10.88 0.37 9.44
CA ASP A 59 -11.79 0.14 10.56
C ASP A 59 -13.22 0.64 10.31
N ALA A 60 -13.48 1.17 9.11
CA ALA A 60 -14.77 1.72 8.67
C ALA A 60 -15.33 2.87 9.54
N SER A 61 -14.48 3.52 10.33
CA SER A 61 -14.89 4.63 11.21
C SER A 61 -14.73 6.00 10.55
N VAL A 62 -13.57 6.29 9.94
CA VAL A 62 -13.30 7.54 9.23
C VAL A 62 -12.91 7.25 7.79
N GLU A 63 -13.69 7.80 6.86
CA GLU A 63 -13.42 7.66 5.44
C GLU A 63 -12.61 8.85 4.91
N LYS A 64 -11.65 8.55 4.03
CA LYS A 64 -10.83 9.52 3.28
C LYS A 64 -10.90 9.22 1.78
N LYS A 65 -10.21 10.04 0.98
CA LYS A 65 -10.21 9.90 -0.49
C LYS A 65 -9.63 8.58 -0.99
N GLY A 66 -8.80 7.92 -0.18
CA GLY A 66 -8.15 6.66 -0.53
C GLY A 66 -6.88 6.90 -1.34
N PHE A 67 -6.64 6.04 -2.33
CA PHE A 67 -5.41 6.06 -3.13
C PHE A 67 -5.68 5.72 -4.60
N ARG A 68 -4.83 6.24 -5.49
CA ARG A 68 -4.84 5.97 -6.93
C ARG A 68 -3.44 5.70 -7.45
#